data_AF-A0A2V5J824-F1
#
_entry.id   AF-A0A2V5J824-F1
#
_cell.length_a   1.000
_cell.length_b   1.000
_cell.length_c   1.000
_cell.angle_alpha   90.00
_cell.angle_beta   90.00
_cell.angle_gamma   90.00
#
_symmetry.space_group_name_H-M   'P 1'
#
loop_
_entity.id
_entity.type
_entity.pdbx_description
1 polymer ?
#
loop_
_entity_poly.entity_id
_entity_poly.type
_entity_poly.pdbx_seq_one_letter_code
_entity_poly.pdbx_strand_id
1 'polypeptide(L)' 'PTRKLQIYLDSGWPADNYEPTRSMRDRLIWKGYRPGTELFYLAFPEAKHDENAWATRSPIPFQFLFGKLPSFR' A
#
# COMPACT_ATOMS: atom_id res chain seq x y z
N PRO A 1 -0.27 -1.32 21.51
CA PRO A 1 1.07 -1.59 20.93
C PRO A 1 0.98 -2.02 19.45
N THR A 2 1.82 -1.44 18.59
CA THR A 2 2.01 -1.91 17.20
C THR A 2 2.85 -3.19 17.19
N ARG A 3 2.69 -4.01 16.15
CA ARG A 3 3.57 -5.16 15.89
C ARG A 3 4.63 -4.72 14.87
N LYS A 4 5.78 -5.39 14.87
CA LYS A 4 6.81 -5.20 13.83
C LYS A 4 6.29 -5.78 12.51
N LEU A 5 5.61 -4.93 11.73
CA LEU A 5 4.94 -5.30 10.49
C LEU A 5 5.09 -4.17 9.48
N GLN A 6 5.27 -4.53 8.21
CA GLN A 6 5.13 -3.62 7.07
C GLN A 6 3.78 -3.90 6.39
N ILE A 7 3.03 -2.85 6.11
CA ILE A 7 1.69 -2.91 5.54
C ILE A 7 1.66 -2.06 4.28
N TYR A 8 1.21 -2.65 3.18
CA TYR A 8 0.91 -1.95 1.95
C TYR A 8 -0.60 -1.91 1.74
N LEU A 9 -1.13 -0.76 1.36
CA LEU A 9 -2.52 -0.55 0.97
C LEU A 9 -2.57 0.14 -0.39
N ASP A 10 -3.50 -0.25 -1.26
CA ASP A 10 -3.84 0.55 -2.41
C ASP A 10 -5.33 0.52 -2.75
N SER A 11 -5.72 1.48 -3.57
CA SER A 11 -7.08 1.65 -4.08
C SER A 11 -7.03 2.44 -5.37
N GLY A 12 -7.89 2.14 -6.33
CA GLY A 12 -8.27 3.12 -7.34
C GLY A 12 -9.20 4.20 -6.78
N TRP A 13 -9.17 5.40 -7.37
CA TRP A 13 -10.04 6.53 -7.02
C TRP A 13 -10.91 6.92 -8.23
N PRO A 14 -12.23 7.13 -8.08
CA PRO A 14 -12.98 7.11 -6.83
C PRO A 14 -13.59 5.76 -6.44
N ALA A 15 -13.79 4.85 -7.39
CA ALA A 15 -14.74 3.75 -7.22
C ALA A 15 -14.13 2.37 -6.87
N ASP A 16 -12.87 2.30 -6.42
CA ASP A 16 -12.19 1.06 -6.02
C ASP A 16 -11.85 1.10 -4.52
N ASN A 17 -12.90 1.09 -3.68
CA ASN A 17 -12.81 1.13 -2.21
C ASN A 17 -11.90 2.23 -1.66
N TYR A 18 -11.89 3.40 -2.31
CA TYR A 18 -10.99 4.51 -1.96
C TYR A 18 -11.22 4.99 -0.52
N GLU A 19 -12.45 5.35 -0.15
CA GLU A 19 -12.78 5.92 1.16
C GLU A 19 -12.53 4.92 2.30
N PRO A 20 -12.94 3.64 2.20
CA PRO A 20 -12.59 2.63 3.20
C PRO A 20 -11.07 2.44 3.35
N THR A 21 -10.33 2.31 2.24
CA THR A 21 -8.88 2.07 2.28
C THR A 21 -8.12 3.26 2.85
N ARG A 22 -8.51 4.48 2.45
CA ARG A 22 -7.98 5.72 3.03
C ARG A 22 -8.27 5.81 4.53
N SER A 23 -9.48 5.45 4.96
CA SER A 23 -9.83 5.44 6.39
C SER A 23 -9.01 4.42 7.18
N MET A 24 -8.74 3.25 6.59
CA MET A 24 -7.86 2.23 7.17
C MET A 24 -6.43 2.75 7.34
N ARG A 25 -5.87 3.43 6.32
CA ARG A 25 -4.57 4.10 6.42
C ARG A 25 -4.54 5.06 7.61
N ASP A 26 -5.52 5.96 7.70
CA ASP A 26 -5.58 6.96 8.77
C ASP A 26 -5.67 6.29 10.15
N ARG A 27 -6.43 5.19 10.26
CA ARG A 27 -6.55 4.42 11.49
C ARG A 27 -5.26 3.70 11.90
N LEU A 28 -4.47 3.24 10.93
CA LEU A 28 -3.15 2.63 11.17
C LEU A 28 -2.12 3.67 11.59
N ILE A 29 -2.12 4.85 10.97
CA ILE A 29 -1.28 5.99 11.40
C ILE A 29 -1.61 6.37 12.83
N TRP A 30 -2.89 6.55 13.17
CA TRP A 30 -3.32 6.83 14.54
C TRP A 30 -2.86 5.76 15.54
N LYS A 31 -2.78 4.50 15.11
CA LYS A 31 -2.32 3.39 15.95
C LYS A 31 -0.79 3.41 16.18
N GLY A 32 -0.06 4.22 15.42
CA GLY A 32 1.39 4.43 15.56
C GLY A 32 2.25 3.81 14.46
N TYR A 33 1.66 3.32 13.35
CA TYR A 33 2.45 2.85 12.21
C TYR A 33 3.04 4.05 11.45
N ARG A 34 4.35 4.03 11.18
CA ARG A 34 5.06 5.12 10.51
C ARG A 34 4.89 5.08 8.99
N PRO A 35 4.38 6.15 8.35
CA PRO A 35 4.34 6.26 6.90
C PRO A 35 5.74 6.09 6.28
N GLY A 36 5.80 5.45 5.10
CA GLY A 36 7.02 5.27 4.32
C GLY A 36 7.97 4.17 4.81
N THR A 37 7.88 3.73 6.07
CA THR A 37 8.73 2.66 6.61
C THR A 37 7.94 1.42 7.04
N GLU A 38 6.79 1.61 7.69
CA GLU A 38 5.93 0.52 8.17
C GLU A 38 4.58 0.50 7.47
N LEU A 39 4.13 1.64 6.94
CA LEU A 39 2.88 1.76 6.19
C LEU A 39 3.11 2.52 4.89
N PHE A 40 2.67 1.94 3.77
CA PHE A 40 2.69 2.59 2.47
C PHE A 40 1.30 2.53 1.83
N TYR A 41 0.79 3.66 1.36
CA TYR A 41 -0.51 3.77 0.73
C TYR A 41 -0.44 4.60 -0.55
N LEU A 42 -1.03 4.08 -1.62
CA LEU A 42 -1.20 4.80 -2.89
C LEU A 42 -2.67 4.75 -3.35
N ALA A 43 -3.12 5.86 -3.91
CA ALA A 43 -4.39 5.95 -4.63
C ALA A 43 -4.11 6.14 -6.12
N PHE A 44 -4.76 5.34 -6.96
CA PHE A 44 -4.56 5.37 -8.41
C PHE A 44 -5.78 6.03 -9.08
N PRO A 45 -5.64 7.25 -9.63
CA PRO A 45 -6.75 7.92 -10.30
C PRO A 45 -7.33 7.08 -11.43
N GLU A 46 -8.66 7.00 -11.48
CA GLU A 46 -9.46 6.30 -12.49
C GLU A 46 -9.23 4.79 -12.61
N ALA A 47 -8.34 4.22 -11.79
CA ALA A 47 -8.14 2.79 -11.73
C ALA A 47 -9.41 2.10 -11.20
N LYS A 48 -9.78 1.02 -11.88
CA LYS A 48 -11.00 0.26 -11.59
C LYS A 48 -10.71 -0.89 -10.61
N HIS A 49 -11.79 -1.43 -10.08
CA HIS A 49 -11.77 -2.66 -9.30
C HIS A 49 -11.70 -3.89 -10.23
N ASP A 50 -10.56 -4.05 -10.92
CA ASP A 50 -10.34 -5.15 -11.85
C ASP A 50 -8.89 -5.67 -11.84
N GLU A 51 -8.72 -6.89 -12.35
CA GLU A 51 -7.45 -7.61 -12.33
C GLU A 51 -6.35 -6.92 -13.15
N ASN A 52 -6.70 -6.21 -14.23
CA ASN A 52 -5.72 -5.52 -15.06
C ASN A 52 -5.12 -4.32 -14.33
N ALA A 53 -5.97 -3.54 -13.65
CA ALA A 53 -5.55 -2.44 -12.80
C ALA A 53 -4.71 -2.94 -11.61
N TRP A 54 -5.08 -4.09 -11.02
CA TRP A 54 -4.31 -4.72 -9.94
C TRP A 54 -2.95 -5.25 -10.41
N ALA A 55 -2.90 -5.91 -11.56
CA ALA A 55 -1.66 -6.42 -12.15
C ALA A 55 -0.66 -5.28 -12.40
N THR A 56 -1.13 -4.14 -12.90
CA THR A 56 -0.28 -2.97 -13.18
C THR A 56 0.43 -2.42 -11.93
N ARG A 57 -0.23 -2.47 -10.77
CA ARG A 57 0.31 -1.93 -9.50
C ARG A 57 0.92 -2.99 -8.57
N SER A 58 0.69 -4.26 -8.85
CA SER A 58 1.24 -5.39 -8.08
C SER A 58 2.76 -5.38 -7.86
N PRO A 59 3.61 -4.86 -8.78
CA PRO A 59 5.05 -4.76 -8.51
C PRO A 59 5.40 -3.88 -7.29
N ILE A 60 4.58 -2.89 -6.96
CA ILE A 60 4.86 -1.90 -5.90
C ILE A 60 4.93 -2.53 -4.51
N PRO A 61 3.94 -3.33 -4.04
CA PRO A 61 4.05 -4.00 -2.74
C PRO A 61 5.27 -4.90 -2.66
N PHE A 62 5.66 -5.59 -3.74
CA PHE A 62 6.85 -6.43 -3.72
C PHE A 62 8.13 -5.62 -3.53
N GLN A 63 8.24 -4.44 -4.14
CA GLN A 63 9.36 -3.53 -3.92
C GLN A 63 9.38 -2.98 -2.48
N PHE A 64 8.24 -2.58 -1.93
CA PHE A 64 8.18 -2.08 -0.55
C PHE A 64 8.50 -3.15 0.50
N LEU A 65 7.95 -4.36 0.33
CA LEU A 65 8.05 -5.43 1.31
C LEU A 65 9.36 -6.24 1.18
N PHE A 66 9.90 -6.37 -0.03
CA PHE A 66 11.03 -7.26 -0.32
C PHE A 66 12.15 -6.62 -1.12
N GLY A 67 12.01 -5.36 -1.54
CA GLY A 67 13.01 -4.62 -2.29
C GLY A 67 14.30 -4.45 -1.50
N LYS A 68 15.19 -5.42 -1.60
CA LYS A 68 16.61 -5.27 -1.35
C LYS A 68 17.27 -5.17 -2.71
N LEU A 69 18.17 -4.20 -2.89
CA LEU A 69 19.03 -4.21 -4.06
C LEU A 69 19.83 -5.52 -4.06
N PRO A 70 20.03 -6.17 -5.23
CA PRO A 70 20.92 -7.31 -5.31
C PRO A 70 22.28 -6.94 -4.72
N SER A 71 22.70 -7.68 -3.69
CA SER A 71 24.05 -7.56 -3.15
C SER A 71 24.92 -8.55 -3.90
N PHE A 72 25.58 -8.09 -4.94
CA PHE A 72 26.68 -8.86 -5.55
C PHE A 72 27.87 -8.79 -4.60
N ARG A 73 28.12 -9.91 -3.89
CA ARG A 73 29.36 -10.12 -3.12
C ARG A 73 30.32 -10.95 -3.94
#